data_AF-A0A2D4NJY8-F1
#
_entry.id   AF-A0A2D4NJY8-F1
#
_cell.length_a   1.000
_cell.length_b   1.000
_cell.length_c   1.000
_cell.angle_alpha   90.00
_cell.angle_beta   90.00
_cell.angle_gamma   90.00
#
_symmetry.space_group_name_H-M   'P 1'
#
loop_
_entity.id
_entity.type
_entity.pdbx_description
1 polymer ?
#
loop_
_entity_poly.entity_id
_entity_poly.type
_entity_poly.pdbx_seq_one_letter_code
_entity_poly.pdbx_strand_id
1 'polypeptide(L)'
;ELEDGVEEYRDTAAVVAVFKDREQKEVEAMHALREANLAKMTMVDRIEEIKFCICRKTASGFMLQCELCKDWFHSTCVTLPKTSSQKKGSSWPAKEVKFLCPLCMRSRRPRLETILSLLVSLQKLPVRLPEGEALQCLTERAMSWQDRARQALATDELSSA
;
A
#
# COMPACT_ATOMS: atom_id res chain seq x y z
N GLU A 1 -37.49 -16.25 7.60
CA GLU A 1 -36.72 -15.07 7.19
C GLU A 1 -35.22 -15.26 7.46
N LEU A 2 -34.61 -16.30 6.89
CA LEU A 2 -33.17 -16.62 7.01
C LEU A 2 -32.52 -16.91 5.64
N GLU A 3 -33.23 -16.63 4.54
CA GLU A 3 -32.78 -16.99 3.18
C GLU A 3 -32.09 -15.83 2.43
N ASP A 4 -32.26 -14.60 2.90
CA ASP A 4 -31.82 -13.39 2.17
C ASP A 4 -30.29 -13.15 2.19
N GLY A 5 -29.55 -13.90 3.03
CA GLY A 5 -28.09 -13.77 3.14
C GLY A 5 -27.27 -14.79 2.33
N VAL A 6 -27.91 -15.79 1.70
CA VAL A 6 -27.20 -16.92 1.06
C VAL A 6 -27.10 -16.74 -0.46
N GLU A 7 -28.01 -16.01 -1.09
CA GLU A 7 -28.00 -15.78 -2.54
C GLU A 7 -26.96 -14.75 -2.98
N GLU A 8 -26.69 -13.74 -2.16
CA GLU A 8 -25.64 -12.72 -2.42
C GLU A 8 -24.23 -13.35 -2.51
N TYR A 9 -24.07 -14.56 -1.94
CA TYR A 9 -22.84 -15.35 -1.97
C TYR A 9 -22.62 -16.10 -3.29
N ARG A 10 -23.65 -16.26 -4.13
CA ARG A 10 -23.62 -17.15 -5.30
C ARG A 10 -23.32 -16.46 -6.62
N ASP A 11 -23.51 -15.15 -6.72
CA ASP A 11 -23.20 -14.41 -7.94
C ASP A 11 -21.75 -13.91 -7.94
N THR A 12 -20.92 -14.54 -8.77
CA THR A 12 -19.52 -14.14 -8.99
C THR A 12 -19.42 -12.67 -9.42
N ALA A 13 -20.36 -12.19 -10.24
CA ALA A 13 -20.33 -10.83 -10.74
C ALA A 13 -20.57 -9.82 -9.63
N ALA A 14 -21.54 -10.08 -8.73
CA ALA A 14 -21.78 -9.26 -7.55
C ALA A 14 -20.57 -9.19 -6.62
N VAL A 15 -19.94 -10.33 -6.31
CA VAL A 15 -18.73 -10.39 -5.47
C VAL A 15 -17.59 -9.56 -6.11
N VAL A 16 -17.33 -9.77 -7.39
CA VAL A 16 -16.29 -9.00 -8.13
C VAL A 16 -16.62 -7.51 -8.17
N ALA A 17 -17.88 -7.13 -8.32
CA ALA A 17 -18.31 -5.73 -8.30
C ALA A 17 -18.02 -5.07 -6.95
N VAL A 18 -18.29 -5.76 -5.84
CA VAL A 18 -17.94 -5.29 -4.49
C VAL A 18 -16.43 -5.12 -4.34
N PHE A 19 -15.63 -6.07 -4.82
CA PHE A 19 -14.15 -5.94 -4.79
C PHE A 19 -13.66 -4.74 -5.59
N LYS A 20 -14.22 -4.50 -6.78
CA LYS A 20 -13.87 -3.33 -7.62
C LYS A 20 -14.26 -2.01 -6.96
N ASP A 21 -15.44 -1.91 -6.37
CA ASP A 21 -15.87 -0.74 -5.57
C ASP A 21 -14.90 -0.48 -4.39
N ARG A 22 -14.52 -1.54 -3.67
CA ARG A 22 -13.59 -1.43 -2.55
C ARG A 22 -12.19 -1.04 -2.98
N GLU A 23 -11.69 -1.56 -4.10
CA GLU A 23 -10.43 -1.14 -4.69
C GLU A 23 -10.44 0.36 -5.01
N GLN A 24 -11.49 0.84 -5.66
CA GLN A 24 -11.61 2.26 -6.02
C GLN A 24 -11.60 3.16 -4.77
N LYS A 25 -12.41 2.80 -3.76
CA LYS A 25 -12.45 3.53 -2.48
C LYS A 25 -11.12 3.50 -1.73
N GLU A 26 -10.40 2.38 -1.77
CA GLU A 26 -9.05 2.26 -1.18
C GLU A 26 -8.08 3.24 -1.84
N VAL A 27 -8.10 3.32 -3.17
CA VAL A 27 -7.26 4.24 -3.95
C VAL A 27 -7.62 5.70 -3.64
N GLU A 28 -8.90 6.05 -3.67
CA GLU A 28 -9.38 7.40 -3.33
C GLU A 28 -9.00 7.82 -1.91
N ALA A 29 -9.17 6.93 -0.93
CA ALA A 29 -8.76 7.18 0.45
C ALA A 29 -7.26 7.42 0.57
N MET A 30 -6.44 6.68 -0.18
CA MET A 30 -4.99 6.90 -0.23
C MET A 30 -4.61 8.25 -0.88
N HIS A 31 -5.33 8.68 -1.92
CA HIS A 31 -5.14 10.00 -2.53
C HIS A 31 -5.51 11.13 -1.57
N ALA A 32 -6.70 11.08 -0.97
CA ALA A 32 -7.15 12.06 0.01
C ALA A 32 -6.20 12.14 1.23
N LEU A 33 -5.71 10.99 1.70
CA LEU A 33 -4.72 10.94 2.78
C LEU A 33 -3.42 11.65 2.40
N ARG A 34 -2.92 11.45 1.17
CA ARG A 34 -1.70 12.11 0.67
C ARG A 34 -1.90 13.61 0.57
N GLU A 35 -3.02 14.07 0.02
CA GLU A 35 -3.35 15.48 -0.09
C GLU A 35 -3.37 16.15 1.29
N ALA A 36 -4.06 15.55 2.26
CA ALA A 36 -4.10 16.05 3.62
C ALA A 36 -2.70 16.10 4.26
N ASN A 37 -1.87 15.08 4.03
CA ASN A 37 -0.51 15.04 4.60
C ASN A 37 0.44 16.03 3.93
N LEU A 38 0.33 16.25 2.62
CA LEU A 38 1.14 17.23 1.90
C LEU A 38 0.73 18.67 2.26
N ALA A 39 -0.56 18.93 2.45
CA ALA A 39 -1.05 20.23 2.90
C ALA A 39 -0.50 20.65 4.28
N LYS A 40 -0.16 19.69 5.16
CA LYS A 40 0.53 20.00 6.43
C LYS A 40 1.87 20.72 6.23
N MET A 41 2.54 20.51 5.09
CA MET A 41 3.84 21.12 4.80
C MET A 41 3.73 22.49 4.10
N THR A 42 2.57 22.83 3.55
CA THR A 42 2.35 24.13 2.90
C THR A 42 2.06 25.24 3.91
N MET A 43 1.66 24.88 5.13
CA MET A 43 1.35 25.80 6.24
C MET A 43 2.60 26.12 7.08
N VAL A 44 3.63 26.68 6.44
CA VAL A 44 4.95 26.95 7.07
C VAL A 44 4.83 27.86 8.30
N ASP A 45 3.96 28.88 8.24
CA ASP A 45 3.79 29.87 9.30
C ASP A 45 3.17 29.33 10.60
N ARG A 46 2.57 28.13 10.56
CA ARG A 46 1.94 27.48 11.73
C ARG A 46 2.46 26.07 11.95
N ILE A 47 3.67 25.77 11.47
CA ILE A 47 4.23 24.42 11.53
C ILE A 47 4.35 23.90 12.98
N GLU A 48 4.50 24.81 13.94
CA GLU A 48 4.55 24.54 15.39
C GLU A 48 3.20 24.13 15.99
N GLU A 49 2.09 24.29 15.26
CA GLU A 49 0.74 23.87 15.69
C GLU A 49 0.30 22.57 14.99
N ILE A 50 0.98 22.19 13.90
CA ILE A 50 0.60 21.05 13.07
C ILE A 50 1.15 19.77 13.68
N LYS A 51 0.25 18.81 13.88
CA LYS A 51 0.60 17.49 14.44
C LYS A 51 1.05 16.54 13.35
N PHE A 52 2.21 15.95 13.58
CA PHE A 52 2.82 14.92 12.76
C PHE A 52 3.02 13.65 13.57
N CYS A 53 3.52 12.62 12.88
CA CYS A 53 3.96 11.36 13.46
C CYS A 53 2.84 10.59 14.21
N ILE A 54 3.14 9.33 14.54
CA ILE A 54 2.28 8.51 15.39
C ILE A 54 2.13 9.06 16.82
N CYS A 55 3.11 9.83 17.30
CA CYS A 55 3.09 10.45 18.62
C CYS A 55 2.22 11.72 18.69
N ARG A 56 1.70 12.19 17.54
CA ARG A 56 0.84 13.38 17.41
C ARG A 56 1.48 14.66 17.95
N LYS A 57 2.81 14.75 17.90
CA LYS A 57 3.59 15.96 18.25
C LYS A 57 3.97 16.74 17.00
N THR A 58 4.40 17.96 17.20
CA THR A 58 4.78 18.89 16.13
C THR A 58 6.14 18.54 15.55
N ALA A 59 6.54 19.26 14.50
CA ALA A 59 7.83 19.02 13.85
C ALA A 59 8.99 19.25 14.84
N SER A 60 9.91 18.30 14.93
CA SER A 60 11.07 18.43 15.83
C SER A 60 12.21 17.52 15.42
N GLY A 61 13.44 18.02 15.47
CA GLY A 61 14.64 17.24 15.15
C GLY A 61 14.60 16.65 13.73
N PHE A 62 15.20 15.48 13.56
CA PHE A 62 15.23 14.79 12.27
C PHE A 62 13.93 14.01 12.04
N MET A 63 13.29 14.25 10.89
CA MET A 63 12.04 13.60 10.50
C MET A 63 12.18 12.90 9.15
N LEU A 64 11.38 11.87 8.95
CA LEU A 64 11.34 11.03 7.77
C LEU A 64 9.96 11.12 7.12
N GLN A 65 9.93 11.34 5.81
CA GLN A 65 8.69 11.30 5.05
C GLN A 65 8.39 9.87 4.59
N CYS A 66 7.18 9.40 4.83
CA CYS A 66 6.76 8.09 4.33
C CYS A 66 6.50 8.11 2.82
N GLU A 67 7.09 7.20 2.07
CA GLU A 67 6.90 7.12 0.61
C GLU A 67 5.46 6.82 0.17
N LEU A 68 4.70 6.11 1.00
CA LEU A 68 3.33 5.73 0.68
C LEU A 68 2.32 6.82 1.04
N CYS A 69 2.20 7.22 2.31
CA CYS A 69 1.19 8.19 2.73
C CYS A 69 1.67 9.65 2.69
N LYS A 70 2.96 9.90 2.50
CA LYS A 70 3.60 11.23 2.45
C LYS A 70 3.54 12.04 3.76
N ASP A 71 3.11 11.44 4.87
CA ASP A 71 3.20 12.03 6.22
C ASP A 71 4.63 11.97 6.79
N TRP A 72 4.87 12.79 7.81
CA TRP A 72 6.17 12.93 8.46
C TRP A 72 6.22 12.27 9.83
N PHE A 73 7.35 11.62 10.12
CA PHE A 73 7.56 10.86 11.36
C PHE A 73 8.91 11.21 11.98
N HIS A 74 8.95 11.40 13.30
CA HIS A 74 10.22 11.56 14.01
C HIS A 74 11.05 10.28 13.90
N SER A 75 12.35 10.42 13.61
CA SER A 75 13.26 9.28 13.51
C SER A 75 13.36 8.44 14.77
N THR A 76 13.08 9.03 15.94
CA THR A 76 13.04 8.36 17.24
C THR A 76 11.72 7.60 17.50
N CYS A 77 10.65 7.94 16.78
CA CYS A 77 9.34 7.31 16.95
C CYS A 77 9.12 6.09 16.03
N VAL A 78 10.02 5.88 15.06
CA VAL A 78 9.89 4.80 14.07
C VAL A 78 11.19 4.03 13.94
N THR A 79 11.09 2.72 13.76
CA THR A 79 12.26 1.91 13.45
C THR A 79 12.62 2.08 11.99
N LEU A 80 13.85 2.51 11.71
CA LEU A 80 14.37 2.52 10.35
C LEU A 80 14.47 1.08 9.80
N PRO A 81 14.06 0.82 8.54
CA PRO A 81 14.32 -0.45 7.90
C PRO A 81 15.83 -0.73 7.93
N LYS A 82 16.22 -1.88 8.46
CA LYS A 82 17.61 -2.36 8.38
C LYS A 82 17.90 -2.65 6.91
N THR A 83 18.41 -1.69 6.16
CA THR A 83 18.92 -1.98 4.81
C THR A 83 20.10 -2.93 4.98
N SER A 84 20.16 -3.98 4.17
CA SER A 84 21.16 -5.06 4.24
C SER A 84 22.61 -4.60 3.98
N SER A 85 22.87 -3.29 3.90
CA SER A 85 24.14 -2.72 3.44
C SER A 85 24.73 -1.66 4.37
N GLN A 86 24.16 -1.40 5.57
CA GLN A 86 24.79 -0.43 6.48
C GLN A 86 25.72 -1.09 7.51
N LYS A 87 27.01 -1.03 7.19
CA LYS A 87 28.10 -1.05 8.17
C LYS A 87 27.85 0.07 9.20
N LYS A 88 28.02 -0.25 10.48
CA LYS A 88 27.97 0.72 11.59
C LYS A 88 28.96 1.86 11.31
N GLY A 89 28.47 3.09 11.16
CA GLY A 89 29.32 4.30 11.20
C GLY A 89 29.26 5.27 10.02
N SER A 90 28.47 5.04 8.96
CA SER A 90 28.31 6.07 7.91
C SER A 90 27.23 7.09 8.28
N SER A 91 27.63 8.36 8.32
CA SER A 91 26.72 9.50 8.29
C SER A 91 25.75 9.34 7.12
N TRP A 92 24.46 9.47 7.39
CA TRP A 92 23.38 9.26 6.42
C TRP A 92 23.46 10.32 5.32
N PRO A 93 23.67 9.96 4.04
CA PRO A 93 23.27 10.85 2.97
C PRO A 93 21.74 10.82 2.93
N ALA A 94 21.12 11.93 3.32
CA ALA A 94 19.67 12.09 3.47
C ALA A 94 18.83 11.86 2.19
N LYS A 95 19.45 11.47 1.06
CA LYS A 95 18.84 11.50 -0.27
C LYS A 95 18.26 10.18 -0.79
N GLU A 96 18.51 9.02 -0.17
CA GLU A 96 18.15 7.73 -0.82
C GLU A 96 17.49 6.67 0.08
N VAL A 97 17.06 7.02 1.30
CA VAL A 97 16.38 6.04 2.16
C VAL A 97 14.87 6.05 1.87
N LYS A 98 14.39 5.03 1.14
CA LYS A 98 12.96 4.78 0.95
C LYS A 98 12.32 4.32 2.26
N PHE A 99 11.67 5.23 2.97
CA PHE A 99 11.03 4.96 4.27
C PHE A 99 9.52 4.68 4.12
N LEU A 100 9.03 3.62 4.76
CA LEU A 100 7.60 3.36 4.94
C LEU A 100 7.27 3.39 6.43
N CYS A 101 6.21 4.11 6.81
CA CYS A 101 5.80 4.19 8.20
C CYS A 101 5.18 2.87 8.69
N PRO A 102 5.12 2.62 10.00
CA PRO A 102 4.54 1.38 10.56
C PRO A 102 3.08 1.13 10.16
N LEU A 103 2.33 2.19 9.82
CA LEU A 103 0.95 2.07 9.33
C LEU A 103 0.89 1.60 7.87
N CYS A 104 1.85 2.00 7.05
CA CYS A 104 1.95 1.60 5.64
C CYS A 104 2.69 0.27 5.43
N MET A 105 3.52 -0.15 6.39
CA MET A 105 4.23 -1.44 6.36
C MET A 105 3.34 -2.66 6.66
N ARG A 106 2.08 -2.48 7.04
CA ARG A 106 1.24 -3.57 7.59
C ARG A 106 0.97 -4.72 6.62
N SER A 107 1.17 -4.54 5.32
CA SER A 107 1.00 -5.61 4.34
C SER A 107 2.29 -6.43 4.21
N ARG A 108 2.36 -7.62 4.83
CA ARG A 108 3.29 -8.66 4.34
C ARG A 108 2.75 -9.12 2.98
N ARG A 109 3.47 -8.79 1.91
CA ARG A 109 3.05 -9.16 0.55
C ARG A 109 3.57 -10.56 0.23
N PRO A 110 2.69 -11.57 0.07
CA PRO A 110 3.14 -12.88 -0.41
C PRO A 110 3.65 -12.77 -1.85
N ARG A 111 4.45 -13.74 -2.29
CA ARG A 111 4.88 -13.83 -3.68
C ARG A 111 3.68 -14.20 -4.55
N LEU A 112 3.60 -13.61 -5.75
CA LEU A 112 2.50 -13.88 -6.68
C LEU A 112 2.41 -15.37 -7.04
N GLU A 113 3.55 -16.03 -7.24
CA GLU A 113 3.64 -17.49 -7.45
C GLU A 113 2.93 -18.30 -6.36
N THR A 114 3.10 -17.92 -5.10
CA THR A 114 2.42 -18.58 -3.97
C THR A 114 0.91 -18.43 -4.08
N ILE A 115 0.43 -17.25 -4.45
CA ILE A 115 -1.00 -16.98 -4.62
C ILE A 115 -1.57 -17.79 -5.79
N LEU A 116 -0.89 -17.81 -6.94
CA LEU A 116 -1.31 -18.56 -8.12
C LEU A 116 -1.42 -20.06 -7.83
N SER A 117 -0.48 -20.62 -7.08
CA SER A 117 -0.52 -22.03 -6.64
C SER A 117 -1.75 -22.33 -5.76
N LEU A 118 -2.11 -21.41 -4.87
CA LEU A 118 -3.33 -21.54 -4.05
C LEU A 118 -4.60 -21.50 -4.91
N LEU A 119 -4.68 -20.59 -5.88
CA LEU A 119 -5.81 -20.51 -6.80
C LEU A 119 -5.99 -21.79 -7.62
N VAL A 120 -4.91 -22.36 -8.16
CA VAL A 120 -4.94 -23.65 -8.88
C VAL A 120 -5.37 -24.79 -7.96
N SER A 121 -4.94 -24.78 -6.70
CA SER A 121 -5.34 -25.79 -5.71
C SER A 121 -6.83 -25.67 -5.36
N LEU A 122 -7.34 -24.45 -5.25
CA LEU A 122 -8.74 -24.16 -4.95
C LEU A 122 -9.68 -24.68 -6.05
N GLN A 123 -9.30 -24.56 -7.33
CA GLN A 123 -10.08 -25.09 -8.46
C GLN A 123 -10.33 -26.60 -8.42
N LYS A 124 -9.54 -27.35 -7.63
CA LYS A 124 -9.68 -28.81 -7.47
C LYS A 124 -10.70 -29.19 -6.39
N LEU A 125 -11.14 -28.24 -5.58
CA LEU A 125 -12.12 -28.51 -4.52
C LEU A 125 -13.54 -28.48 -5.10
N PRO A 126 -14.42 -29.40 -4.67
CA PRO A 126 -15.81 -29.44 -5.14
C PRO A 126 -16.69 -28.36 -4.48
N VAL A 127 -16.13 -27.58 -3.56
CA VAL A 127 -16.82 -26.53 -2.82
C VAL A 127 -16.33 -25.16 -3.28
N ARG A 128 -17.28 -24.23 -3.42
CA ARG A 128 -17.00 -22.84 -3.75
C ARG A 128 -16.75 -22.04 -2.48
N LEU A 129 -15.66 -21.27 -2.45
CA LEU A 129 -15.25 -20.52 -1.26
C LEU A 129 -15.14 -19.02 -1.56
N PRO A 130 -15.73 -18.15 -0.71
CA PRO A 130 -15.57 -16.70 -0.78
C PRO A 130 -14.20 -16.17 -1.10
N GLU A 131 -13.24 -16.79 -0.45
CA GLU A 131 -11.87 -16.34 -0.36
C GLU A 131 -11.16 -16.57 -1.69
N GLY A 132 -11.68 -17.48 -2.54
CA GLY A 132 -11.19 -17.71 -3.89
C GLY A 132 -11.34 -16.50 -4.78
N GLU A 133 -12.54 -15.93 -4.80
CA GLU A 133 -12.92 -14.79 -5.62
C GLU A 133 -12.17 -13.55 -5.16
N ALA A 134 -12.04 -13.37 -3.84
CA ALA A 134 -11.21 -12.34 -3.24
C ALA A 134 -9.74 -12.46 -3.69
N LEU A 135 -9.19 -13.67 -3.64
CA LEU A 135 -7.82 -13.95 -4.02
C LEU A 135 -7.60 -13.78 -5.52
N GLN A 136 -8.58 -14.14 -6.34
CA GLN A 136 -8.56 -13.92 -7.79
C GLN A 136 -8.57 -12.42 -8.10
N CYS A 137 -9.48 -11.64 -7.50
CA CYS A 137 -9.52 -10.18 -7.68
C CYS A 137 -8.19 -9.53 -7.29
N LEU A 138 -7.59 -9.95 -6.17
CA LEU A 138 -6.28 -9.45 -5.73
C LEU A 138 -5.16 -9.78 -6.74
N THR A 139 -5.19 -10.98 -7.30
CA THR A 139 -4.21 -11.45 -8.28
C THR A 139 -4.33 -10.69 -9.60
N GLU A 140 -5.55 -10.54 -10.10
CA GLU A 140 -5.85 -9.76 -11.31
C GLU A 140 -5.42 -8.30 -11.16
N ARG A 141 -5.72 -7.68 -10.01
CA ARG A 141 -5.25 -6.33 -9.66
C ARG A 141 -3.72 -6.22 -9.69
N ALA A 142 -3.03 -7.18 -9.07
CA ALA A 142 -1.57 -7.20 -9.01
C ALA A 142 -0.92 -7.38 -10.40
N MET A 143 -1.44 -8.29 -11.21
CA MET A 143 -0.95 -8.52 -12.59
C MET A 143 -1.21 -7.30 -13.48
N SER A 144 -2.42 -6.73 -13.40
CA SER A 144 -2.78 -5.51 -14.14
C SER A 144 -1.85 -4.34 -13.79
N TRP A 145 -1.47 -4.20 -12.51
CA TRP A 145 -0.48 -3.22 -12.10
C TRP A 145 0.91 -3.53 -12.67
N GLN A 146 1.36 -4.79 -12.63
CA GLN A 146 2.65 -5.20 -13.22
C GLN A 146 2.72 -4.90 -14.71
N ASP A 147 1.64 -5.14 -15.45
CA ASP A 147 1.58 -4.88 -16.89
C ASP A 147 1.63 -3.39 -17.19
N ARG A 148 0.84 -2.58 -16.49
CA ARG A 148 0.90 -1.11 -16.62
C ARG A 148 2.28 -0.57 -16.27
N ALA A 149 2.91 -1.07 -15.20
CA ALA A 149 4.25 -0.67 -14.80
C ALA A 149 5.28 -1.04 -15.87
N ARG A 150 5.22 -2.26 -16.41
CA ARG A 150 6.09 -2.69 -17.52
C ARG A 150 5.93 -1.83 -18.76
N GLN A 151 4.69 -1.53 -19.15
CA GLN A 151 4.41 -0.65 -20.29
C GLN A 151 4.96 0.76 -20.08
N ALA A 152 4.74 1.34 -18.89
CA ALA A 152 5.23 2.67 -18.55
C ALA A 152 6.77 2.75 -18.52
N LEU A 153 7.45 1.67 -18.13
CA LEU A 153 8.92 1.59 -18.12
C LEU A 153 9.52 1.25 -19.49
N ALA A 154 8.72 0.73 -20.42
CA ALA A 154 9.16 0.39 -21.77
C ALA A 154 9.17 1.58 -22.74
N THR A 155 8.80 2.78 -22.28
CA THR A 155 8.86 4.00 -23.09
C THR A 155 10.31 4.40 -23.36
N ASP A 156 10.59 4.91 -24.55
CA ASP A 156 11.96 5.23 -25.00
C ASP A 156 12.69 6.25 -24.09
N GLU A 157 11.93 7.13 -23.43
CA GLU A 157 12.45 8.10 -22.47
C GLU A 157 13.03 7.47 -21.20
N LEU A 158 12.54 6.28 -20.80
CA LEU A 158 13.01 5.56 -19.62
C LEU A 158 13.88 4.34 -19.96
N SER A 159 13.73 3.75 -21.15
CA SER A 159 14.55 2.61 -21.58
C SER A 159 15.98 3.01 -21.97
N SER A 160 16.21 4.31 -22.24
CA SER A 160 17.51 4.89 -22.59
C SER A 160 18.26 5.56 -21.43
N ALA A 161 17.71 5.53 -20.20
CA ALA A 161 18.25 6.15 -18.98
C ALA A 161 19.14 5.22 -18.14
#